data_AF-H3ZQ08-F1
#
_entry.id   AF-H3ZQ08-F1
#
_cell.length_a   1.000
_cell.length_b   1.000
_cell.length_c   1.000
_cell.angle_alpha   90.00
_cell.angle_beta   90.00
_cell.angle_gamma   90.00
#
_symmetry.space_group_name_H-M   'P 1'
#
loop_
_entity.id
_entity.type
_entity.pdbx_description
1 polymer ?
#
loop_
_entity_poly.entity_id
_entity_poly.type
_entity_poly.pdbx_seq_one_letter_code
_entity_poly.pdbx_strand_id
1 'polypeptide(L)' 'MRSVHSGITAIRVLEYLDDWKDAWDLARDLQITVEDAKAILRDLCKKGLVFRDGHKYIRRVGA' A
#
# COMPACT_ATOMS: atom_id res chain seq x y z
N MET A 1 -0.66 22.18 4.16
CA MET A 1 -1.28 21.04 4.87
C MET A 1 -1.11 19.76 4.04
N ARG A 2 0.05 19.10 4.05
CA ARG A 2 0.31 17.88 3.23
C ARG A 2 0.67 16.62 4.02
N SER A 3 0.90 16.72 5.34
CA SER A 3 1.45 15.59 6.11
C SER A 3 0.41 14.67 6.77
N VAL A 4 -0.85 15.10 6.94
CA VAL A 4 -1.84 14.30 7.70
C VAL A 4 -2.50 13.22 6.83
N HIS A 5 -2.68 13.46 5.53
CA HIS A 5 -3.26 12.47 4.62
C HIS A 5 -2.36 11.24 4.42
N SER A 6 -1.03 11.41 4.41
CA SER A 6 -0.09 10.32 4.09
C SER A 6 -0.09 9.19 5.13
N GLY A 7 -0.22 9.52 6.42
CA GLY A 7 -0.26 8.52 7.50
C GLY A 7 -1.55 7.69 7.52
N ILE A 8 -2.70 8.33 7.28
CA ILE A 8 -4.01 7.67 7.22
C ILE A 8 -4.10 6.74 6.01
N THR A 9 -3.53 7.15 4.87
CA THR A 9 -3.50 6.32 3.65
C THR A 9 -2.67 5.05 3.86
N ALA A 10 -1.51 5.11 4.53
CA ALA A 10 -0.68 3.94 4.75
C ALA A 10 -1.36 2.86 5.61
N ILE A 11 -2.10 3.26 6.65
CA ILE A 11 -2.84 2.32 7.51
C ILE A 11 -3.96 1.65 6.71
N ARG A 12 -4.74 2.42 5.95
CA ARG A 12 -5.80 1.88 5.09
C ARG A 12 -5.26 0.93 4.02
N VAL A 13 -4.09 1.22 3.46
CA VAL A 13 -3.41 0.33 2.52
C VAL A 13 -3.02 -0.98 3.21
N LEU A 14 -2.50 -0.94 4.44
CA LEU A 14 -2.16 -2.16 5.18
C LEU A 14 -3.40 -3.00 5.52
N GLU A 15 -4.51 -2.38 5.91
CA GLU A 15 -5.79 -3.08 6.13
C GLU A 15 -6.31 -3.72 4.84
N TYR A 16 -6.10 -3.06 3.71
CA TYR A 16 -6.53 -3.56 2.40
C TYR A 16 -5.65 -4.69 1.86
N LEU A 17 -4.37 -4.73 2.23
CA LEU A 17 -3.40 -5.77 1.83
C LEU A 17 -3.51 -7.04 2.68
N ASP A 18 -4.73 -7.44 3.07
CA ASP A 18 -4.96 -8.72 3.74
C ASP A 18 -4.79 -9.92 2.79
N ASP A 19 -4.90 -9.68 1.48
CA ASP A 19 -4.60 -10.62 0.40
C ASP A 19 -3.59 -10.02 -0.60
N TRP A 20 -3.15 -10.81 -1.58
CA TRP A 20 -2.21 -10.38 -2.61
C TRP A 20 -2.89 -9.43 -3.61
N LYS A 21 -2.55 -8.14 -3.52
CA LYS A 21 -3.08 -7.08 -4.38
C LYS A 21 -1.98 -6.39 -5.17
N ASP A 22 -2.30 -5.91 -6.36
CA ASP A 22 -1.40 -5.04 -7.11
C ASP A 22 -1.78 -3.56 -6.97
N ALA A 23 -0.94 -2.68 -7.52
CA ALA A 23 -1.13 -1.24 -7.40
C ALA A 23 -2.41 -0.72 -8.09
N TRP A 24 -2.93 -1.42 -9.11
CA TRP A 24 -4.17 -1.04 -9.79
C TRP A 24 -5.40 -1.32 -8.93
N ASP A 25 -5.45 -2.49 -8.29
CA ASP A 25 -6.51 -2.80 -7.33
C ASP A 25 -6.55 -1.77 -6.20
N LEU A 26 -5.36 -1.45 -5.66
CA LEU A 26 -5.23 -0.45 -4.61
C LEU A 26 -5.66 0.95 -5.07
N ALA A 27 -5.25 1.36 -6.27
CA ALA A 27 -5.59 2.65 -6.85
C ALA A 27 -7.10 2.80 -7.08
N ARG A 28 -7.75 1.75 -7.62
CA ARG A 28 -9.19 1.70 -7.85
C ARG A 28 -9.95 1.82 -6.54
N ASP A 29 -9.61 1.01 -5.55
CA ASP A 29 -10.41 0.87 -4.34
C ASP A 29 -10.19 2.05 -3.37
N LEU A 30 -9.00 2.65 -3.36
CA LEU A 30 -8.71 3.86 -2.58
C LEU A 30 -8.97 5.16 -3.35
N GLN A 31 -9.41 5.08 -4.62
CA GLN A 31 -9.62 6.22 -5.51
C GLN A 31 -8.41 7.17 -5.57
N ILE A 32 -7.22 6.59 -5.67
CA ILE A 32 -5.94 7.32 -5.82
C ILE A 32 -5.32 7.02 -7.19
N THR A 33 -4.26 7.74 -7.55
CA THR A 33 -3.53 7.42 -8.77
C THR A 33 -2.73 6.13 -8.61
N VAL A 34 -2.52 5.42 -9.73
CA VAL A 34 -1.65 4.22 -9.74
C VAL A 34 -0.21 4.57 -9.33
N GLU A 35 0.25 5.79 -9.61
CA GLU A 35 1.56 6.27 -9.20
C GLU A 35 1.66 6.45 -7.68
N ASP A 36 0.64 7.05 -7.05
CA ASP A 36 0.56 7.16 -5.59
C ASP A 36 0.49 5.78 -4.94
N ALA A 37 -0.33 4.87 -5.47
CA ALA A 37 -0.41 3.49 -5.01
C ALA A 37 0.96 2.80 -5.06
N LYS A 38 1.69 2.92 -6.19
CA LYS A 38 3.06 2.39 -6.33
C LYS A 38 4.02 3.03 -5.33
N ALA A 39 3.94 4.34 -5.12
CA ALA A 39 4.80 5.04 -4.19
C ALA A 39 4.59 4.55 -2.74
N ILE A 40 3.32 4.38 -2.33
CA ILE A 40 2.95 3.88 -1.00
C ILE A 40 3.42 2.43 -0.83
N LEU A 41 3.12 1.55 -1.80
CA LEU A 41 3.53 0.14 -1.74
C LEU A 41 5.06 -0.01 -1.68
N ARG A 42 5.80 0.83 -2.41
CA ARG A 42 7.26 0.85 -2.35
C ARG A 42 7.77 1.34 -1.00
N ASP A 43 7.14 2.35 -0.41
CA ASP A 43 7.49 2.84 0.92
C ASP A 43 7.23 1.78 2.01
N LEU A 44 6.05 1.14 1.98
CA LEU A 44 5.70 0.05 2.89
C LEU A 44 6.66 -1.15 2.76
N CYS A 45 7.06 -1.48 1.53
CA CYS A 45 8.00 -2.56 1.26
C CYS A 45 9.40 -2.22 1.82
N LYS A 46 9.87 -0.98 1.63
CA LYS A 46 11.12 -0.50 2.23
C LYS A 46 11.11 -0.54 3.76
N LYS A 47 9.95 -0.30 4.37
CA LYS A 47 9.75 -0.40 5.82
C LYS A 47 9.58 -1.83 6.32
N GLY A 48 9.55 -2.83 5.42
CA GLY A 48 9.37 -4.24 5.77
C GLY A 48 7.96 -4.59 6.26
N LEU A 49 6.97 -3.74 5.98
CA LEU A 49 5.57 -3.92 6.40
C LEU A 49 4.75 -4.76 5.42
N VAL A 50 5.23 -4.91 4.19
CA VAL A 50 4.59 -5.72 3.14
C VAL A 50 5.62 -6.59 2.44
N PHE A 51 5.21 -7.78 2.03
CA PHE A 51 5.95 -8.60 1.08
C PHE A 51 5.58 -8.24 -0.34
N ARG A 52 6.53 -8.44 -1.26
CA ARG A 52 6.33 -8.22 -2.69
C ARG A 52 6.68 -9.49 -3.43
N ASP A 53 5.77 -9.93 -4.30
CA ASP A 53 5.98 -11.01 -5.25
C ASP A 53 5.61 -10.51 -6.65
N GLY A 54 6.63 -10.28 -7.48
CA GLY A 54 6.48 -9.62 -8.78
C GLY A 54 5.81 -8.24 -8.71
N HIS A 55 4.55 -8.17 -9.16
CA HIS A 55 3.72 -6.96 -9.16
C HIS A 55 2.70 -6.91 -8.02
N LYS A 56 2.59 -7.98 -7.23
CA LYS A 56 1.64 -8.09 -6.12
C LYS A 56 2.33 -7.84 -4.78
N TYR A 57 1.53 -7.36 -3.84
CA TYR A 57 1.93 -7.02 -2.48
C TYR A 57 0.93 -7.62 -1.50
N ILE A 58 1.41 -8.01 -0.33
CA ILE A 58 0.59 -8.48 0.80
C ILE A 58 1.16 -7.94 2.10
N ARG A 59 0.31 -7.67 3.09
CA ARG A 59 0.74 -7.25 4.42
C ARG A 59 1.58 -8.34 5.08
N ARG A 60 2.67 -7.93 5.73
CA ARG A 60 3.41 -8.80 6.65
C ARG A 60 2.64 -8.88 7.97
N VAL A 61 2.09 -10.05 8.28
CA VAL A 61 1.42 -10.29 9.56
C VAL A 61 2.46 -10.30 10.68
N GLY A 62 2.29 -9.45 11.70
CA GLY A 62 3.15 -9.38 12.89
C GLY A 62 4.17 -8.23 12.94
N ALA A 63 4.05 -7.21 12.08
CA ALA A 63 4.79 -5.95 12.18
C ALA A 63 4.04 -4.87 12.97
#